data_AF-A0A563VXC0-F1
#
_entry.id   AF-A0A563VXC0-F1
#
_cell.length_a   1.000
_cell.length_b   1.000
_cell.length_c   1.000
_cell.angle_alpha   90.00
_cell.angle_beta   90.00
_cell.angle_gamma   90.00
#
_symmetry.space_group_name_H-M   'P 1'
#
loop_
_entity.id
_entity.type
_entity.pdbx_description
1 polymer ?
#
loop_
_entity_poly.entity_id
_entity_poly.type
_entity_poly.pdbx_seq_one_letter_code
_entity_poly.pdbx_strand_id
1 'polypeptide(L)'
;MDAFSLNPPKWTANAVHAVPFCCPTCKAQATKATKVWLNRRSPVTDYDLRRKWQEFYLCECETAWWAWSSDRPPSKEGRMNDRVN
;
A
#
# COMPACT_ATOMS: atom_id res chain seq x y z
N MET A 1 8.12 -14.65 0.64
CA MET A 1 6.96 -14.27 -0.19
C MET A 1 7.40 -13.15 -1.11
N ASP A 2 7.03 -13.23 -2.38
CA ASP A 2 7.37 -12.19 -3.36
C ASP A 2 6.25 -11.13 -3.40
N ALA A 3 6.58 -9.92 -2.94
CA ALA A 3 5.67 -8.77 -2.94
C ALA A 3 5.20 -8.37 -4.35
N PHE A 4 5.92 -8.81 -5.38
CA PHE A 4 5.69 -8.47 -6.77
C PHE A 4 5.22 -9.66 -7.62
N SER A 5 4.78 -10.75 -6.98
CA SER A 5 4.23 -11.90 -7.69
C SER A 5 3.12 -11.45 -8.65
N LEU A 6 3.11 -12.01 -9.86
CA LEU A 6 2.11 -11.67 -10.88
C LEU A 6 0.69 -12.12 -10.49
N ASN A 7 0.59 -13.13 -9.63
CA ASN A 7 -0.67 -13.72 -9.21
C ASN A 7 -1.08 -13.17 -7.85
N PRO A 8 -2.35 -12.77 -7.67
CA PRO A 8 -2.85 -12.29 -6.39
C PRO A 8 -2.80 -13.42 -5.35
N PRO A 9 -2.17 -13.20 -4.19
CA PRO A 9 -2.20 -14.17 -3.10
C PRO A 9 -3.62 -14.39 -2.57
N LYS A 10 -3.97 -15.61 -2.14
CA LYS A 10 -5.34 -15.94 -1.65
C LYS A 10 -5.87 -15.01 -0.56
N TRP A 11 -5.00 -14.51 0.31
CA TRP A 11 -5.39 -13.65 1.43
C TRP A 11 -5.84 -12.24 1.00
N THR A 12 -5.53 -11.80 -0.24
CA THR A 12 -5.95 -10.48 -0.73
C THR A 12 -7.44 -10.42 -1.05
N ALA A 13 -8.10 -11.57 -1.25
CA ALA A 13 -9.54 -11.65 -1.54
C ALA A 13 -10.41 -11.09 -0.39
N ASN A 14 -9.92 -11.17 0.85
CA ASN A 14 -10.62 -10.67 2.04
C ASN A 14 -10.12 -9.27 2.47
N ALA A 15 -9.30 -8.61 1.67
CA ALA A 15 -8.71 -7.34 2.04
C ALA A 15 -9.72 -6.19 1.96
N VAL A 16 -9.80 -5.39 3.02
CA VAL A 16 -10.66 -4.20 3.08
C VAL A 16 -9.86 -2.92 2.80
N HIS A 17 -10.50 -1.90 2.23
CA HIS A 17 -9.83 -0.62 1.97
C HIS A 17 -9.60 0.15 3.28
N ALA A 18 -8.37 0.64 3.50
CA ALA A 18 -8.02 1.44 4.67
C ALA A 18 -7.81 2.92 4.30
N VAL A 19 -8.61 3.80 4.89
CA VAL A 19 -8.61 5.26 4.61
C VAL A 19 -7.55 6.01 5.44
N PRO A 20 -7.19 5.61 6.68
CA PRO A 20 -5.84 5.83 7.15
C PRO A 20 -4.93 4.73 6.60
N PHE A 21 -3.69 5.07 6.19
CA PHE A 21 -2.68 4.12 5.70
C PHE A 21 -2.12 3.24 6.84
N CYS A 22 -2.98 2.46 7.48
CA CYS A 22 -2.67 1.54 8.57
C CYS A 22 -3.73 0.43 8.64
N CYS A 23 -3.46 -0.61 9.44
CA CYS A 23 -4.41 -1.68 9.66
C CYS A 23 -5.74 -1.12 10.21
N PRO A 24 -6.89 -1.41 9.59
CA PRO A 24 -8.17 -0.85 10.04
C PRO A 24 -8.61 -1.37 11.41
N THR A 25 -8.18 -2.59 11.77
CA THR A 25 -8.51 -3.27 13.04
C THR A 25 -7.65 -2.78 14.20
N CYS A 26 -6.33 -3.00 14.14
CA CYS A 26 -5.42 -2.72 15.26
C CYS A 26 -4.61 -1.42 15.11
N LYS A 27 -4.79 -0.68 14.01
CA LYS A 27 -4.08 0.57 13.67
C LYS A 27 -2.57 0.44 13.51
N ALA A 28 -2.03 -0.79 13.46
CA ALA A 28 -0.62 -1.03 13.17
C ALA A 28 -0.22 -0.46 11.79
N GLN A 29 0.98 0.10 11.71
CA GLN A 29 1.52 0.64 10.47
C GLN A 29 1.81 -0.47 9.44
N ALA A 30 1.83 -0.11 8.16
CA ALA A 30 2.16 -1.03 7.05
C ALA A 30 3.52 -1.76 7.24
N THR A 31 4.47 -1.15 7.94
CA THR A 31 5.78 -1.73 8.26
C THR A 31 5.71 -2.95 9.18
N LYS A 32 4.61 -3.13 9.91
CA LYS A 32 4.34 -4.31 10.75
C LYS A 32 3.53 -5.39 10.02
N ALA A 33 3.35 -5.27 8.70
CA ALA A 33 2.67 -6.31 7.94
C ALA A 33 3.55 -7.55 7.80
N THR A 34 2.98 -8.74 8.02
CA THR A 34 3.67 -10.02 7.84
C THR A 34 3.80 -10.40 6.37
N LYS A 35 2.87 -9.91 5.53
CA LYS A 35 2.86 -10.13 4.08
C LYS A 35 2.45 -8.85 3.38
N VAL A 36 3.02 -8.62 2.21
CA VAL A 36 2.71 -7.50 1.34
C VAL A 36 2.59 -8.00 -0.09
N TRP A 37 1.71 -7.39 -0.86
CA TRP A 37 1.59 -7.64 -2.30
C TRP A 37 1.15 -6.38 -3.04
N LEU A 38 1.77 -6.09 -4.19
CA LEU A 38 1.48 -4.92 -5.00
C LEU A 38 0.85 -5.35 -6.33
N ASN A 39 -0.34 -4.85 -6.63
CA ASN A 39 -0.98 -5.09 -7.93
C ASN A 39 -0.35 -4.22 -9.03
N ARG A 40 0.75 -4.68 -9.64
CA ARG A 40 1.43 -3.96 -10.73
C ARG A 40 0.71 -4.04 -12.08
N ARG A 41 -0.29 -4.91 -12.24
CA ARG A 41 -0.96 -5.17 -13.54
C ARG A 41 -2.10 -4.20 -13.84
N SER A 42 -2.65 -3.57 -12.82
CA SER A 42 -3.83 -2.71 -12.96
C SER A 42 -3.56 -1.35 -12.32
N PRO A 43 -2.66 -0.53 -12.90
CA PRO A 43 -2.53 0.86 -12.48
C PRO A 43 -3.84 1.60 -12.76
N VAL A 44 -4.24 2.43 -11.81
CA VAL A 44 -5.34 3.39 -11.98
C VAL A 44 -4.72 4.76 -12.19
N THR A 45 -5.24 5.51 -13.15
CA THR A 45 -4.85 6.90 -13.37
C THR A 45 -5.73 7.79 -12.50
N ASP A 46 -5.13 8.67 -11.69
CA ASP A 46 -5.86 9.68 -10.93
C ASP A 46 -6.19 10.92 -11.78
N TYR A 47 -6.79 11.92 -11.15
CA TYR A 47 -7.17 13.17 -11.82
C TYR A 47 -5.96 13.96 -12.36
N ASP A 48 -4.81 13.84 -11.72
CA ASP A 48 -3.56 14.51 -12.11
C ASP A 48 -2.76 13.70 -13.15
N LEU A 49 -3.40 12.71 -13.79
CA LEU A 49 -2.79 11.77 -14.73
C LEU A 49 -1.64 10.93 -14.13
N ARG A 50 -1.54 10.87 -12.80
CA ARG A 50 -0.54 10.04 -12.11
C ARG A 50 -1.06 8.63 -11.96
N ARG A 51 -0.15 7.67 -12.07
CA ARG A 51 -0.46 6.27 -11.87
C ARG A 51 -0.40 5.95 -10.37
N LYS A 52 -1.44 5.29 -9.87
CA LYS A 52 -1.47 4.68 -8.55
C LYS A 52 -1.74 3.19 -8.65
N TRP A 53 -1.18 2.44 -7.72
CA TRP A 53 -1.31 1.00 -7.63
C TRP A 53 -2.03 0.62 -6.33
N GLN A 54 -2.76 -0.49 -6.34
CA GLN A 54 -3.31 -1.06 -5.12
C GLN A 54 -2.24 -1.86 -4.39
N GLU A 55 -2.06 -1.52 -3.12
CA GLU A 55 -1.12 -2.18 -2.21
C GLU A 55 -1.88 -2.97 -1.17
N PHE A 56 -1.55 -4.23 -1.00
CA PHE A 56 -2.19 -5.15 -0.07
C PHE A 56 -1.23 -5.50 1.07
N TYR A 57 -1.75 -5.56 2.28
CA TYR A 57 -1.01 -5.87 3.49
C TYR A 57 -1.78 -6.90 4.33
N LEU A 58 -1.07 -7.91 4.84
CA LEU A 58 -1.58 -8.77 5.91
C LEU A 58 -0.94 -8.34 7.23
N CYS A 59 -1.75 -7.83 8.15
CA CYS A 59 -1.29 -7.44 9.47
C CYS A 59 -0.95 -8.67 10.34
N GLU A 60 -0.14 -8.49 11.38
CA GLU A 60 0.07 -9.48 12.45
C GLU A 60 -1.23 -9.86 13.18
N CYS A 61 -2.24 -8.98 13.21
CA CYS A 61 -3.58 -9.29 13.71
C CYS A 61 -4.46 -10.05 12.70
N GLU A 62 -3.85 -10.64 11.67
CA GLU A 62 -4.50 -11.42 10.58
C GLU A 62 -5.48 -10.63 9.70
N THR A 63 -5.66 -9.34 9.96
CA THR A 63 -6.48 -8.47 9.10
C THR A 63 -5.74 -8.20 7.79
N ALA A 64 -6.35 -8.62 6.68
CA ALA A 64 -5.96 -8.21 5.34
C ALA A 64 -6.58 -6.85 5.01
N TRP A 65 -5.78 -5.93 4.46
CA TRP A 65 -6.26 -4.62 4.03
C TRP A 65 -5.48 -4.12 2.83
N TRP A 66 -6.03 -3.14 2.12
CA TRP A 66 -5.38 -2.51 0.99
C TRP A 66 -5.55 -0.99 1.03
N ALA A 67 -4.62 -0.28 0.40
CA ALA A 67 -4.68 1.16 0.19
C ALA A 67 -4.03 1.51 -1.16
N TRP A 68 -4.20 2.75 -1.62
CA TRP A 68 -3.50 3.20 -2.82
C TRP A 68 -2.05 3.57 -2.49
N SER A 69 -1.14 3.37 -3.44
CA SER A 69 0.25 3.82 -3.30
C SER A 69 0.40 5.33 -3.10
N SER A 70 -0.58 6.10 -3.58
CA SER A 70 -0.70 7.55 -3.36
C SER A 70 -1.08 7.91 -1.92
N ASP A 71 -1.65 6.98 -1.16
CA ASP A 71 -2.11 7.23 0.22
C ASP A 71 -0.97 7.06 1.23
N ARG A 72 0.21 6.59 0.79
CA ARG A 72 1.39 6.49 1.63
C ARG A 72 1.70 7.86 2.22
N PRO A 73 1.93 7.96 3.54
CA PRO A 73 2.47 9.19 4.10
C PRO A 73 3.83 9.48 3.44
N PRO A 74 4.16 10.76 3.20
CA PRO A 74 5.46 11.12 2.63
C PRO A 74 6.58 10.55 3.51
N SER A 75 7.43 9.72 2.91
CA SER A 75 8.61 9.18 3.59
C SER A 75 9.46 10.33 4.12
N LYS A 76 10.00 10.20 5.34
CA LYS A 76 10.90 11.23 5.93
C LYS A 76 12.13 11.51 5.03
N GLU A 77 12.49 10.58 4.16
CA GLU A 77 13.57 10.67 3.17
C GLU A 77 13.20 11.34 1.83
N GLY A 78 12.04 12.01 1.74
CA GLY A 78 11.63 12.76 0.55
C GLY A 78 11.87 14.28 0.61
N ARG A 79 12.59 14.80 1.62
CA ARG A 79 12.87 16.25 1.76
C ARG A 79 14.35 16.58 1.65
N MET A 80 14.99 16.20 0.54
CA MET A 80 16.27 16.78 0.16
C MET A 80 16.45 16.73 -1.35
N ASN A 81 15.73 17.58 -2.11
CA ASN A 81 16.29 18.13 -3.36
C ASN A 81 15.57 19.34 -3.97
N ASP A 82 14.44 19.84 -3.43
CA ASP A 82 13.80 21.07 -3.96
C ASP A 82 14.19 22.32 -3.17
N ARG A 83 15.48 22.66 -3.17
CA ARG A 83 15.95 24.03 -2.88
C ARG A 83 16.96 24.44 -3.94
N VAL A 84 16.44 24.76 -5.13
CA VAL A 84 17.09 25.69 -6.03
C VAL A 84 16.46 27.06 -5.74
N ASN A 85 17.21 27.90 -5.02
CA ASN A 85 17.20 29.35 -5.22
C ASN A 85 18.50 29.91 -4.65
#